data_AF-A0A6I5RWI5-F1
#
_entry.id   AF-A0A6I5RWI5-F1
#
_cell.length_a   1.000
_cell.length_b   1.000
_cell.length_c   1.000
_cell.angle_alpha   90.00
_cell.angle_beta   90.00
_cell.angle_gamma   90.00
#
_symmetry.space_group_name_H-M   'P 1'
#
loop_
_entity.id
_entity.type
_entity.pdbx_description
1 polymer ?
#
loop_
_entity_poly.entity_id
_entity_poly.type
_entity_poly.pdbx_seq_one_letter_code
_entity_poly.pdbx_strand_id
1 'polypeptide(L)'
;MTTFWSTYVCVLTIGSLVGLTWLLLATRKGETKGSTDQTMGHSFDGIEEYDNPLPKWWFWLFVGTLVFSVGYLILYPGLGNWKGVLPGYKDGWTGVNEWQKEMDKADAKFGPIFAKFAAMPVEEVAKDPQALKMGGRLFASNCSVCHGSDAKGAYGFPNLTDNDWRWGGEPE
;
A
#
# COMPACT_ATOMS: atom_id res chain seq x y z
N MET A 1 -15.05 -14.74 -8.05
CA MET A 1 -16.27 -14.84 -7.21
C MET A 1 -17.43 -15.34 -8.07
N THR A 2 -18.44 -16.04 -7.53
CA THR A 2 -19.60 -16.44 -8.35
C THR A 2 -20.37 -15.21 -8.81
N THR A 3 -21.13 -15.32 -9.90
CA THR A 3 -21.93 -14.20 -10.43
C THR A 3 -22.89 -13.64 -9.38
N PHE A 4 -23.51 -14.52 -8.59
CA PHE A 4 -24.40 -14.10 -7.50
C PHE A 4 -23.70 -13.15 -6.51
N TRP A 5 -22.56 -13.57 -5.95
CA TRP A 5 -21.84 -12.75 -4.97
C TRP A 5 -21.26 -11.49 -5.60
N SER A 6 -20.83 -11.54 -6.85
CA SER A 6 -20.39 -10.36 -7.60
C SER A 6 -21.52 -9.33 -7.71
N THR A 7 -22.71 -9.77 -8.16
CA THR A 7 -23.87 -8.89 -8.29
C THR A 7 -24.32 -8.34 -6.94
N TYR A 8 -24.32 -9.17 -5.90
CA TYR A 8 -24.64 -8.76 -4.53
C TYR A 8 -23.76 -7.60 -4.05
N VAL A 9 -22.43 -7.73 -4.21
CA VAL A 9 -21.48 -6.66 -3.85
C VAL A 9 -21.74 -5.41 -4.68
N CYS A 10 -21.90 -5.55 -6.00
CA CYS A 10 -22.18 -4.40 -6.87
C CYS A 10 -23.44 -3.64 -6.46
N VAL A 11 -24.54 -4.35 -6.19
CA VAL A 11 -25.83 -3.75 -5.82
C VAL A 11 -25.71 -3.01 -4.50
N LEU A 12 -25.08 -3.60 -3.47
CA LEU A 12 -24.92 -2.94 -2.18
C LEU A 12 -24.02 -1.71 -2.28
N THR A 13 -22.86 -1.81 -2.92
CA THR A 13 -21.94 -0.69 -3.04
C THR A 13 -22.55 0.48 -3.82
N ILE A 14 -23.17 0.21 -4.98
CA ILE A 14 -23.82 1.24 -5.79
C ILE A 14 -25.03 1.82 -5.04
N GLY A 15 -25.84 0.96 -4.42
CA GLY A 15 -26.98 1.36 -3.61
C GLY A 15 -26.58 2.29 -2.46
N SER A 16 -25.49 1.98 -1.75
CA SER A 16 -24.94 2.84 -0.69
C SER A 16 -24.44 4.18 -1.23
N LEU A 17 -23.73 4.21 -2.37
CA LEU A 17 -23.27 5.47 -2.99
C LEU A 17 -24.44 6.35 -3.44
N VAL A 18 -25.48 5.75 -4.03
CA VAL A 18 -26.72 6.45 -4.40
C VAL A 18 -27.44 6.94 -3.14
N GLY A 19 -27.53 6.11 -2.10
CA GLY A 19 -28.14 6.47 -0.82
C GLY A 19 -27.42 7.63 -0.13
N LEU A 20 -26.09 7.63 -0.10
CA LEU A 20 -25.29 8.72 0.45
C LEU A 20 -25.45 10.01 -0.37
N THR A 21 -25.46 9.90 -1.70
CA THR A 21 -25.69 11.04 -2.59
C THR A 21 -27.08 11.63 -2.35
N TRP A 22 -28.10 10.78 -2.26
CA TRP A 22 -29.46 11.20 -1.95
C TRP A 22 -29.55 11.87 -0.58
N LEU A 23 -28.96 11.26 0.45
CA LEU A 23 -28.98 11.80 1.82
C LEU A 23 -28.34 13.19 1.86
N LEU A 24 -27.17 13.36 1.25
CA LEU A 24 -26.46 14.64 1.18
C LEU A 24 -27.28 15.74 0.48
N LEU A 25 -28.00 15.40 -0.59
CA LEU A 25 -28.83 16.36 -1.31
C LEU A 25 -30.16 16.64 -0.59
N ALA A 26 -30.73 15.62 0.06
CA ALA A 26 -31.97 15.74 0.82
C ALA A 26 -31.79 16.63 2.06
N THR A 27 -30.69 16.44 2.82
CA THR A 27 -30.35 17.31 3.96
C THR A 27 -30.11 18.73 3.49
N ARG A 28 -29.37 18.91 2.39
CA ARG A 28 -29.10 20.24 1.82
C ARG A 28 -30.36 20.99 1.37
N LYS A 29 -31.38 20.28 0.88
CA LYS A 29 -32.63 20.90 0.45
C LYS A 29 -33.40 21.56 1.60
N GLY A 30 -33.23 21.05 2.82
CA GLY A 30 -33.86 21.59 4.03
C GLY A 30 -33.12 22.78 4.65
N GLU A 31 -31.96 23.17 4.12
CA GLU A 31 -31.10 24.18 4.75
C GLU A 31 -31.67 25.60 4.71
N THR A 32 -31.41 26.33 5.80
CA THR A 32 -31.63 27.78 5.88
C THR A 32 -30.62 28.54 5.01
N LYS A 33 -31.01 29.70 4.49
CA LYS A 33 -30.12 30.52 3.64
C LYS A 33 -29.21 31.40 4.50
N GLY A 34 -27.95 30.98 4.65
CA GLY A 34 -26.92 31.74 5.38
C GLY A 34 -26.76 31.27 6.82
N SER A 35 -25.66 31.66 7.48
CA SER A 35 -25.48 31.34 8.90
C SER A 35 -26.52 32.08 9.73
N THR A 36 -27.22 31.37 10.59
CA THR A 36 -28.21 31.92 11.51
C THR A 36 -27.83 31.60 12.94
N ASP A 37 -28.14 32.50 13.87
CA ASP A 37 -28.09 32.22 15.30
C ASP A 37 -29.41 31.59 15.80
N GLN A 38 -30.21 31.02 14.89
CA GLN A 38 -31.50 30.42 15.21
C GLN A 38 -31.31 29.02 15.79
N THR A 39 -31.97 28.74 16.91
CA THR A 39 -31.97 27.42 17.54
C THR A 39 -33.25 26.65 17.22
N MET A 40 -33.19 25.33 17.37
CA MET A 40 -34.30 24.40 17.05
C MET A 40 -35.48 24.43 18.05
N GLY A 41 -35.43 25.29 19.09
CA GLY A 41 -36.53 25.48 20.05
C GLY A 41 -36.67 24.41 21.14
N HIS A 42 -35.71 23.47 21.22
CA HIS A 42 -35.62 22.47 22.28
C HIS A 42 -34.24 22.51 22.95
N SER A 43 -34.22 22.32 24.26
CA SER A 43 -33.00 22.28 25.07
C SER A 43 -32.85 20.92 25.72
N PHE A 44 -31.65 20.35 25.62
CA PHE A 44 -31.27 19.10 26.26
C PHE A 44 -30.09 19.37 27.19
N ASP A 45 -30.33 19.28 28.50
CA ASP A 45 -29.31 19.54 29.53
C ASP A 45 -28.61 20.90 29.39
N GLY A 46 -29.38 21.93 29.02
CA GLY A 46 -28.87 23.29 28.80
C GLY A 46 -28.13 23.49 27.47
N ILE A 47 -28.06 22.48 26.60
CA ILE A 47 -27.52 22.59 25.23
C ILE A 47 -28.67 22.77 24.23
N GLU A 48 -28.51 23.71 23.31
CA GLU A 48 -29.41 23.94 22.18
C GLU A 48 -28.66 23.77 20.85
N GLU A 49 -29.37 23.36 19.80
CA GLU A 49 -28.80 23.12 18.47
C GLU A 49 -29.16 24.25 17.51
N TYR A 50 -28.16 24.75 16.77
CA TYR A 50 -28.35 25.74 15.71
C TYR A 50 -28.83 25.09 14.41
N ASP A 51 -29.77 25.74 13.72
CA ASP A 51 -30.25 25.35 12.39
C ASP A 51 -29.41 26.01 11.28
N ASN A 52 -28.12 25.68 11.26
CA ASN A 52 -27.16 26.22 10.31
C ASN A 52 -27.03 25.35 9.05
N PRO A 53 -26.85 25.96 7.86
CA PRO A 53 -26.57 25.22 6.64
C PRO A 53 -25.21 24.53 6.72
N LEU A 54 -25.05 23.43 5.98
CA LEU A 54 -23.75 22.78 5.86
C LEU A 54 -22.71 23.75 5.28
N PRO A 55 -21.48 23.81 5.84
CA PRO A 55 -20.43 24.64 5.26
C PRO A 55 -20.19 24.25 3.79
N LYS A 56 -20.22 25.23 2.89
CA LYS A 56 -20.09 24.96 1.44
C LYS A 56 -18.84 24.17 1.08
N TRP A 57 -17.72 24.44 1.74
CA TRP A 57 -16.46 23.74 1.52
C TRP A 57 -16.56 22.25 1.92
N TRP A 58 -17.24 21.97 3.04
CA TRP A 58 -17.45 20.61 3.54
C TRP A 58 -18.36 19.83 2.58
N PHE A 59 -19.44 20.45 2.10
CA PHE A 59 -20.33 19.84 1.12
C PHE A 59 -19.56 19.45 -0.15
N TRP A 60 -18.77 20.37 -0.70
CA TRP A 60 -18.00 20.11 -1.92
C TRP A 60 -16.87 19.08 -1.70
N LEU A 61 -16.28 19.04 -0.51
CA LEU A 61 -15.34 17.99 -0.14
C LEU A 61 -16.04 16.62 -0.14
N PHE A 62 -17.22 16.50 0.47
CA PHE A 62 -18.00 15.26 0.49
C PHE A 62 -18.40 14.83 -0.93
N VAL A 63 -18.86 15.76 -1.78
CA VAL A 63 -19.12 15.46 -3.20
C VAL A 63 -17.85 14.99 -3.90
N GLY A 64 -16.71 15.62 -3.62
CA GLY A 64 -15.41 15.21 -4.15
C GLY A 64 -15.04 13.78 -3.80
N THR A 65 -15.28 13.34 -2.55
CA THR A 65 -15.00 11.94 -2.14
C THR A 65 -15.95 10.94 -2.77
N LEU A 66 -17.22 11.29 -3.02
CA LEU A 66 -18.17 10.46 -3.77
C LEU A 66 -17.71 10.29 -5.22
N VAL A 67 -17.34 11.39 -5.89
CA VAL A 67 -16.82 11.37 -7.27
C VAL A 67 -15.53 10.56 -7.35
N PHE A 68 -14.61 10.77 -6.41
CA PHE A 68 -13.38 10.00 -6.32
C PHE A 68 -13.67 8.50 -6.14
N SER A 69 -14.59 8.14 -5.23
CA SER A 69 -14.98 6.74 -4.99
C SER A 69 -15.50 6.07 -6.26
N VAL A 70 -16.36 6.74 -7.02
CA VAL A 70 -16.88 6.24 -8.29
C VAL A 70 -15.75 6.07 -9.31
N GLY A 71 -14.90 7.09 -9.48
CA GLY A 71 -13.75 7.01 -10.37
C GLY A 71 -12.79 5.88 -10.00
N TYR A 72 -12.53 5.70 -8.71
CA TYR A 72 -11.68 4.63 -8.18
C TYR A 72 -12.25 3.25 -8.48
N LEU A 73 -13.56 3.04 -8.26
CA LEU A 73 -14.24 1.76 -8.57
C LEU A 73 -14.33 1.47 -10.07
N ILE A 74 -14.29 2.49 -10.93
CA ILE A 74 -14.13 2.31 -12.38
C ILE A 74 -12.71 1.82 -12.69
N LEU A 75 -11.69 2.48 -12.14
CA LEU A 75 -10.28 2.21 -12.44
C LEU A 75 -9.78 0.89 -11.83
N TYR A 76 -10.17 0.56 -10.61
CA TYR A 76 -9.66 -0.58 -9.84
C TYR A 76 -10.72 -1.67 -9.64
N PRO A 77 -10.30 -2.92 -9.34
CA PRO A 77 -11.23 -3.93 -8.87
C PRO A 77 -11.84 -3.53 -7.51
N GLY A 78 -13.12 -3.83 -7.33
CA GLY A 78 -13.85 -3.51 -6.09
C GLY A 78 -15.35 -3.75 -6.19
N LEU A 79 -15.92 -3.56 -7.38
CA LEU A 79 -17.32 -3.91 -7.69
C LEU A 79 -17.43 -5.37 -8.14
N GLY A 80 -17.50 -6.29 -7.18
CA GLY A 80 -17.65 -7.73 -7.45
C GLY A 80 -16.48 -8.27 -8.30
N ASN A 81 -16.78 -8.86 -9.46
CA ASN A 81 -15.78 -9.37 -10.41
C ASN A 81 -15.28 -8.31 -11.41
N TRP A 82 -15.70 -7.04 -11.30
CA TRP A 82 -15.14 -5.97 -12.11
C TRP A 82 -13.63 -5.88 -11.88
N LYS A 83 -12.84 -5.90 -12.95
CA LYS A 83 -11.37 -5.93 -12.89
C LYS A 83 -10.71 -4.55 -12.89
N GLY A 84 -11.49 -3.49 -13.10
CA GLY A 84 -10.95 -2.15 -13.33
C GLY A 84 -10.51 -1.93 -14.78
N VAL A 85 -10.39 -0.66 -15.16
CA VAL A 85 -9.89 -0.21 -16.48
C VAL A 85 -8.61 0.64 -16.36
N LEU A 86 -7.89 0.53 -15.24
CA LEU A 86 -6.62 1.23 -15.06
C LEU A 86 -5.64 0.89 -16.21
N PRO A 87 -5.12 1.89 -16.95
CA PRO A 87 -4.20 1.63 -18.04
C PRO A 87 -2.86 1.08 -17.53
N GLY A 88 -2.18 0.29 -18.36
CA GLY A 88 -0.87 -0.29 -18.03
C GLY A 88 -0.92 -1.66 -17.36
N TYR A 89 -2.10 -2.30 -17.28
CA TYR A 89 -2.30 -3.70 -16.91
C TYR A 89 -3.20 -4.38 -17.93
N LYS A 90 -2.72 -5.47 -18.55
CA LYS A 90 -3.44 -6.16 -19.62
C LYS A 90 -4.74 -6.82 -19.13
N ASP A 91 -4.70 -7.40 -17.95
CA ASP A 91 -5.81 -8.18 -17.37
C ASP A 91 -6.43 -7.51 -16.14
N GLY A 92 -6.36 -6.18 -16.09
CA GLY A 92 -6.77 -5.37 -14.94
C GLY A 92 -5.69 -5.31 -13.85
N TRP A 93 -5.81 -4.31 -12.98
CA TRP A 93 -4.92 -4.17 -11.84
C TRP A 93 -5.26 -5.21 -10.77
N THR A 94 -4.25 -5.86 -10.20
CA THR A 94 -4.35 -6.63 -8.96
C THR A 94 -3.06 -6.45 -8.18
N GLY A 95 -3.06 -6.71 -6.87
CA GLY A 95 -1.82 -6.68 -6.08
C GLY A 95 -0.75 -7.64 -6.62
N VAL A 96 -1.15 -8.79 -7.17
CA VAL A 96 -0.23 -9.76 -7.79
C VAL A 96 0.35 -9.22 -9.10
N ASN A 97 -0.46 -8.61 -9.95
CA ASN A 97 0.01 -8.04 -11.22
C ASN A 97 0.97 -6.86 -10.98
N GLU A 98 0.72 -6.05 -9.94
CA GLU A 98 1.62 -4.97 -9.57
C GLU A 98 2.94 -5.47 -9.02
N TRP A 99 2.89 -6.45 -8.11
CA TRP A 99 4.09 -7.10 -7.58
C TRP A 99 4.93 -7.73 -8.71
N GLN A 100 4.31 -8.47 -9.63
CA GLN A 100 5.02 -9.09 -10.74
C GLN A 100 5.69 -8.03 -11.62
N LYS A 101 4.99 -6.95 -11.94
CA LYS A 101 5.55 -5.83 -12.73
C LYS A 101 6.73 -5.16 -12.02
N GLU A 102 6.68 -5.04 -10.70
CA GLU A 102 7.80 -4.52 -9.89
C GLU A 102 8.98 -5.49 -9.91
N MET A 103 8.74 -6.79 -9.75
CA MET A 103 9.78 -7.82 -9.81
C MET A 103 10.43 -7.89 -11.18
N ASP A 104 9.65 -7.90 -12.27
CA ASP A 104 10.19 -7.89 -13.64
C ASP A 104 11.09 -6.67 -13.88
N LYS A 105 10.69 -5.51 -13.36
CA LYS A 105 11.50 -4.28 -13.44
C LYS A 105 12.77 -4.38 -12.60
N ALA A 106 12.68 -4.97 -11.41
CA ALA A 106 13.83 -5.19 -10.54
C ALA A 106 14.81 -6.19 -11.17
N ASP A 107 14.33 -7.29 -11.72
CA ASP A 107 15.12 -8.32 -12.40
C ASP A 107 15.80 -7.75 -13.65
N ALA A 108 15.10 -6.96 -14.47
CA ALA A 108 15.71 -6.30 -15.62
C ALA A 108 16.82 -5.32 -15.21
N LYS A 109 16.67 -4.65 -14.06
CA LYS A 109 17.64 -3.65 -13.56
C LYS A 109 18.82 -4.27 -12.82
N PHE A 110 18.57 -5.26 -11.97
CA PHE A 110 19.54 -5.82 -11.03
C PHE A 110 20.03 -7.21 -11.45
N GLY A 111 19.27 -7.94 -12.25
CA GLY A 111 19.64 -9.26 -12.78
C GLY A 111 21.01 -9.28 -13.46
N PRO A 112 21.38 -8.31 -14.33
CA PRO A 112 22.72 -8.27 -14.90
C PRO A 112 23.86 -8.12 -13.88
N ILE A 113 23.59 -7.41 -12.77
CA ILE A 113 24.57 -7.22 -11.69
C ILE A 113 24.76 -8.53 -10.93
N PHE A 114 23.67 -9.21 -10.59
CA PHE A 114 23.73 -10.52 -9.95
C PHE A 114 24.37 -11.56 -10.87
N ALA A 115 24.01 -11.58 -12.16
CA ALA A 115 24.58 -12.50 -13.14
C ALA A 115 26.09 -12.29 -13.32
N LYS A 116 26.57 -11.03 -13.33
CA LYS A 116 28.00 -10.70 -13.34
C LYS A 116 28.72 -11.37 -12.18
N PHE A 117 28.25 -11.16 -10.95
CA PHE A 117 28.93 -11.71 -9.76
C PHE A 117 28.76 -13.21 -9.62
N ALA A 118 27.62 -13.77 -10.05
CA ALA A 118 27.39 -15.22 -10.04
C ALA A 118 28.31 -15.98 -11.01
N ALA A 119 28.81 -15.33 -12.06
CA ALA A 119 29.76 -15.91 -13.00
C ALA A 119 31.23 -15.81 -12.56
N MET A 120 31.52 -15.14 -11.45
CA MET A 120 32.87 -14.96 -10.91
C MET A 120 33.14 -15.98 -9.79
N PRO A 121 34.38 -16.50 -9.67
CA PRO A 121 34.80 -17.22 -8.47
C PRO A 121 34.64 -16.36 -7.22
N VAL A 122 34.29 -16.96 -6.08
CA VAL A 122 34.00 -16.23 -4.83
C VAL A 122 35.20 -15.38 -4.38
N GLU A 123 36.42 -15.85 -4.61
CA GLU A 123 37.68 -15.15 -4.34
C GLU A 123 37.77 -13.83 -5.11
N GLU A 124 37.29 -13.81 -6.35
CA GLU A 124 37.29 -12.62 -7.20
C GLU A 124 36.14 -11.69 -6.83
N VAL A 125 34.97 -12.24 -6.44
CA VAL A 125 33.87 -11.44 -5.91
C VAL A 125 34.28 -10.72 -4.62
N ALA A 126 35.02 -11.40 -3.73
CA ALA A 126 35.53 -10.85 -2.48
C ALA A 126 36.53 -9.69 -2.67
N LYS A 127 37.14 -9.57 -3.86
CA LYS A 127 38.05 -8.46 -4.20
C LYS A 127 37.33 -7.25 -4.81
N ASP A 128 36.09 -7.39 -5.28
CA ASP A 128 35.33 -6.29 -5.89
C ASP A 128 34.69 -5.41 -4.79
N PRO A 129 35.06 -4.11 -4.67
CA PRO A 129 34.52 -3.25 -3.62
C PRO A 129 33.02 -2.98 -3.74
N GLN A 130 32.45 -3.08 -4.95
CA GLN A 130 31.01 -2.97 -5.16
C GLN A 130 30.29 -4.23 -4.66
N ALA A 131 30.87 -5.41 -4.91
CA ALA A 131 30.34 -6.67 -4.38
C ALA A 131 30.39 -6.69 -2.85
N LEU A 132 31.50 -6.29 -2.23
CA LEU A 132 31.62 -6.20 -0.77
C LEU A 132 30.59 -5.26 -0.16
N LYS A 133 30.34 -4.09 -0.78
CA LYS A 133 29.31 -3.15 -0.30
C LYS A 133 27.90 -3.73 -0.42
N MET A 134 27.63 -4.51 -1.46
CA MET A 134 26.35 -5.22 -1.63
C MET A 134 26.22 -6.36 -0.60
N GLY A 135 27.27 -7.17 -0.43
CA GLY A 135 27.34 -8.24 0.56
C GLY A 135 27.17 -7.73 1.99
N GLY A 136 27.78 -6.60 2.34
CA GLY A 136 27.61 -5.98 3.66
C GLY A 136 26.16 -5.57 3.96
N ARG A 137 25.41 -5.11 2.94
CA ARG A 137 23.96 -4.83 3.09
C ARG A 137 23.16 -6.11 3.29
N LEU A 138 23.45 -7.15 2.50
CA LEU A 138 22.81 -8.45 2.65
C LEU A 138 23.09 -9.07 4.03
N PHE A 139 24.33 -8.96 4.50
CA PHE A 139 24.75 -9.42 5.83
C PHE A 139 23.96 -8.71 6.93
N ALA A 140 23.86 -7.37 6.86
CA ALA A 140 23.12 -6.58 7.85
C ALA A 140 21.61 -6.89 7.88
N SER A 141 21.02 -7.32 6.77
CA SER A 141 19.59 -7.69 6.73
C SER A 141 19.32 -9.13 7.14
N ASN A 142 20.22 -10.05 6.78
CA ASN A 142 19.91 -11.49 6.82
C ASN A 142 20.77 -12.28 7.82
N CYS A 143 21.95 -11.78 8.20
CA CYS A 143 22.95 -12.54 8.95
C CYS A 143 23.28 -11.93 10.32
N SER A 144 23.20 -10.60 10.44
CA SER A 144 23.66 -9.88 11.64
C SER A 144 22.84 -10.17 12.90
N VAL A 145 21.61 -10.70 12.76
CA VAL A 145 20.78 -11.08 13.91
C VAL A 145 21.42 -12.22 14.72
N CYS A 146 22.16 -13.12 14.06
CA CYS A 146 22.90 -14.21 14.71
C CYS A 146 24.38 -13.89 14.86
N HIS A 147 25.00 -13.32 13.82
CA HIS A 147 26.45 -13.11 13.78
C HIS A 147 26.90 -11.71 14.25
N GLY A 148 26.00 -10.90 14.80
CA GLY A 148 26.29 -9.55 15.25
C GLY A 148 26.41 -8.55 14.10
N SER A 149 26.29 -7.25 14.41
CA SER A 149 26.38 -6.18 13.42
C SER A 149 27.79 -5.98 12.85
N ASP A 150 28.83 -6.40 13.58
CA ASP A 150 30.23 -6.38 13.18
C ASP A 150 30.75 -7.76 12.73
N ALA A 151 29.83 -8.72 12.53
CA ALA A 151 30.13 -10.10 12.16
C ALA A 151 30.95 -10.91 13.19
N LYS A 152 31.10 -10.42 14.43
CA LYS A 152 31.91 -11.09 15.47
C LYS A 152 31.17 -12.12 16.33
N GLY A 153 29.92 -12.38 16.03
CA GLY A 153 29.12 -13.39 16.71
C GLY A 153 28.73 -12.99 18.14
N ALA A 154 28.29 -13.99 18.89
CA ALA A 154 27.89 -13.89 20.28
C ALA A 154 28.03 -15.28 20.93
N TYR A 155 27.69 -15.42 22.22
CA TYR A 155 27.64 -16.74 22.82
C TYR A 155 26.69 -17.66 22.02
N GLY A 156 27.23 -18.78 21.51
CA GLY A 156 26.51 -19.73 20.66
C GLY A 156 26.55 -19.45 19.15
N PHE A 157 27.11 -18.32 18.70
CA PHE A 157 27.18 -17.93 17.30
C PHE A 157 28.62 -17.56 16.89
N PRO A 158 29.18 -18.15 15.81
CA PRO A 158 30.57 -17.92 15.39
C PRO A 158 30.89 -16.46 15.04
N ASN A 159 32.14 -16.07 15.31
CA ASN A 159 32.79 -14.91 14.72
C ASN A 159 33.18 -15.25 13.28
N LEU A 160 32.74 -14.45 12.31
CA LEU A 160 33.00 -14.66 10.88
C LEU A 160 34.16 -13.78 10.36
N THR A 161 34.85 -13.08 11.25
CA THR A 161 35.94 -12.14 10.92
C THR A 161 37.31 -12.59 11.42
N ASP A 162 37.37 -13.65 12.22
CA ASP A 162 38.64 -14.26 12.63
C ASP A 162 39.06 -15.38 11.67
N ASN A 163 40.15 -16.06 12.02
CA ASN A 163 40.73 -17.12 11.20
C ASN A 163 40.27 -18.53 11.63
N ASP A 164 39.32 -18.65 12.56
CA ASP A 164 38.91 -19.92 13.17
C ASP A 164 37.63 -20.48 12.53
N TRP A 165 37.79 -21.26 11.47
CA TRP A 165 36.68 -21.83 10.70
C TRP A 165 36.32 -23.26 11.11
N ARG A 166 35.09 -23.48 11.57
CA ARG A 166 34.60 -24.80 12.00
C ARG A 166 34.37 -25.79 10.85
N TRP A 167 34.08 -25.28 9.66
CA TRP A 167 33.63 -26.08 8.51
C TRP A 167 34.53 -25.89 7.27
N GLY A 168 35.73 -25.32 7.46
CA GLY A 168 36.57 -24.83 6.35
C GLY A 168 36.33 -23.34 6.07
N GLY A 169 37.40 -22.61 5.77
CA GLY A 169 37.39 -21.17 5.51
C GLY A 169 37.73 -20.79 4.07
N GLU A 170 37.94 -21.79 3.22
CA GLU A 170 38.20 -21.58 1.79
C GLU A 170 36.85 -21.56 1.03
N PRO A 171 36.70 -20.67 0.04
CA PRO A 171 35.55 -20.70 -0.86
C PRO A 171 35.48 -21.99 -1.68
N GLU A 172 34.26 -22.42 -2.02
CA GLU A 172 33.99 -23.52 -2.96
C GLU A 172 34.12 -23.08 -4.43
#